data_AF-A0A6V7H299-F1
#
_entry.id   AF-A0A6V7H299-F1
#
_cell.length_a   1.000
_cell.length_b   1.000
_cell.length_c   1.000
_cell.angle_alpha   90.00
_cell.angle_beta   90.00
_cell.angle_gamma   90.00
#
_symmetry.space_group_name_H-M   'P 1'
#
loop_
_entity.id
_entity.type
_entity.pdbx_description
1 polymer ?
#
loop_
_entity_poly.entity_id
_entity_poly.type
_entity_poly.pdbx_seq_one_letter_code
_entity_poly.pdbx_strand_id
1 'polypeptide(L)' 'SPTPPQYVFWYHNNRMINYDTTRGSSVTVQTDSSSTQSRLTIYHAVESDTGNYTCSASNTKPASIYVFVTE' A
#
# COMPACT_ATOMS: atom_id res chain seq x y z
N SER A 1 0.74 18.70 -16.45
CA SER A 1 1.07 17.52 -15.61
C SER A 1 0.36 17.66 -14.28
N PRO A 2 -0.23 16.59 -13.71
CA PRO A 2 -0.84 16.67 -12.39
C PRO A 2 0.24 16.87 -11.31
N THR A 3 -0.10 17.61 -10.25
CA THR A 3 0.76 17.78 -9.06
C THR A 3 0.93 16.44 -8.33
N PRO A 4 2.15 16.02 -7.96
CA PRO A 4 2.36 14.81 -7.17
C PRO A 4 1.59 14.85 -5.83
N PRO A 5 1.00 13.72 -5.39
CA PRO A 5 0.37 13.64 -4.08
C PRO A 5 1.42 13.81 -2.96
N GLN A 6 1.07 14.57 -1.92
CA GLN A 6 1.92 14.69 -0.74
C GLN A 6 1.99 13.39 0.07
N TYR A 7 0.91 12.59 0.05
CA TYR A 7 0.81 11.34 0.80
C TYR A 7 -0.06 10.31 0.06
N VAL A 8 0.31 9.03 0.16
CA VAL A 8 -0.44 7.90 -0.38
C VAL A 8 -0.83 6.95 0.75
N PHE A 9 -2.11 6.65 0.86
CA PHE A 9 -2.66 5.67 1.80
C PHE A 9 -2.77 4.31 1.15
N TRP A 10 -2.41 3.28 1.90
CA TRP A 10 -2.51 1.87 1.53
C TRP A 10 -3.57 1.19 2.37
N TYR A 11 -4.36 0.35 1.71
CA TYR A 11 -5.44 -0.43 2.32
C TYR A 11 -5.28 -1.90 1.96
N HIS A 12 -5.48 -2.80 2.94
CA HIS A 12 -5.69 -4.24 2.75
C HIS A 12 -7.12 -4.58 3.16
N ASN A 13 -7.93 -5.08 2.23
CA ASN A 13 -9.35 -5.42 2.46
C ASN A 13 -10.12 -4.30 3.20
N ASN A 14 -9.97 -3.05 2.72
CA ASN A 14 -10.57 -1.83 3.29
C ASN A 14 -9.99 -1.34 4.63
N ARG A 15 -9.02 -2.03 5.22
CA ARG A 15 -8.29 -1.56 6.42
C ARG A 15 -7.04 -0.79 6.03
N MET A 16 -6.85 0.42 6.53
CA MET A 16 -5.62 1.20 6.32
C MET A 16 -4.42 0.51 7.00
N ILE A 17 -3.29 0.40 6.29
CA ILE A 17 -2.08 -0.34 6.75
C ILE A 17 -0.81 0.52 6.84
N ASN A 18 -0.86 1.83 6.55
CA ASN A 18 0.32 2.71 6.53
C ASN A 18 1.16 2.71 7.81
N TYR A 19 0.54 2.49 8.96
CA TYR A 19 1.16 2.59 10.29
C TYR A 19 1.06 1.29 11.08
N ASP A 20 0.79 0.17 10.40
CA ASP A 20 0.61 -1.09 11.09
C ASP A 20 1.96 -1.60 11.62
N THR A 21 2.14 -1.46 12.93
CA THR A 21 3.33 -1.93 13.66
C THR A 21 3.16 -3.35 14.22
N THR A 22 1.94 -3.90 14.20
CA THR A 22 1.60 -5.15 14.89
C THR A 22 2.30 -6.38 14.30
N ARG A 23 2.77 -6.28 13.06
CA ARG A 23 3.50 -7.35 12.36
C ARG A 23 5.02 -7.21 12.38
N GLY A 24 5.57 -6.20 13.06
CA GLY A 24 7.01 -6.01 13.16
C GLY A 24 7.64 -5.75 11.79
N SER A 25 7.65 -4.49 11.35
CA SER A 25 8.37 -4.05 10.15
C SER A 25 7.85 -4.58 8.80
N SER A 26 6.78 -5.38 8.78
CA SER A 26 6.33 -6.06 7.56
C SER A 26 5.82 -5.14 6.47
N VAL A 27 5.52 -3.87 6.73
CA VAL A 27 4.99 -2.95 5.72
C VAL A 27 5.87 -1.71 5.64
N THR A 28 6.51 -1.51 4.48
CA THR A 28 7.16 -0.23 4.17
C THR A 28 6.42 0.45 3.04
N VAL A 29 6.14 1.74 3.21
CA VAL A 29 5.56 2.61 2.19
C VAL A 29 6.60 3.65 1.80
N GLN A 30 7.00 3.66 0.55
CA GLN A 30 7.87 4.70 -0.02
C GLN A 30 7.06 5.50 -1.02
N THR A 31 6.97 6.82 -0.84
CA THR A 31 6.34 7.73 -1.81
C THR A 31 7.39 8.71 -2.27
N ASP A 32 7.62 8.76 -3.57
CA ASP A 32 8.52 9.74 -4.18
C ASP A 32 7.78 11.07 -4.29
N SER A 33 8.33 12.13 -3.70
CA SER A 33 7.71 13.47 -3.73
C SER A 33 7.77 14.14 -5.11
N SER A 34 8.61 13.62 -6.00
CA SER A 34 8.79 14.10 -7.38
C SER A 34 7.98 13.31 -8.42
N SER A 35 7.41 12.16 -8.04
CA SER A 35 6.58 11.33 -8.92
C SER A 35 5.29 10.87 -8.24
N THR A 36 4.38 10.24 -8.99
CA THR A 36 3.12 9.69 -8.43
C THR A 36 3.31 8.22 -8.02
N GLN A 37 4.53 7.82 -7.69
CA GLN A 37 4.85 6.44 -7.36
C GLN A 37 4.83 6.22 -5.85
N SER A 38 4.11 5.18 -5.43
CA SER A 38 4.17 4.66 -4.08
C SER A 38 4.44 3.15 -4.11
N ARG A 39 5.30 2.68 -3.21
CA ARG A 39 5.68 1.27 -3.12
C ARG A 39 5.31 0.72 -1.75
N LEU A 40 4.51 -0.34 -1.74
CA LEU A 40 4.24 -1.19 -0.58
C LEU A 40 5.15 -2.42 -0.64
N THR A 41 5.88 -2.71 0.44
CA THR A 41 6.65 -3.97 0.57
C THR A 41 6.12 -4.76 1.75
N ILE A 42 5.77 -6.03 1.53
CA ILE A 42 5.32 -6.97 2.56
C ILE A 42 6.44 -7.98 2.85
N TYR A 43 6.98 -8.00 4.08
CA TYR A 43 8.00 -8.97 4.50
C TYR A 43 7.38 -10.16 5.22
N HIS A 44 7.94 -11.35 5.00
CA HIS A 44 7.48 -12.62 5.59
C HIS A 44 5.99 -12.90 5.32
N ALA A 45 5.59 -12.80 4.05
CA ALA A 45 4.20 -12.97 3.65
C ALA A 45 3.66 -14.37 4.01
N VAL A 46 2.46 -14.41 4.59
CA VAL A 46 1.72 -15.61 4.98
C VAL A 46 0.35 -15.62 4.30
N GLU A 47 -0.37 -16.75 4.33
CA GLU A 47 -1.69 -16.87 3.66
C GLU A 47 -2.68 -15.76 4.03
N SER A 48 -2.67 -15.30 5.29
CA SER A 48 -3.53 -14.20 5.77
C SER A 48 -3.24 -12.82 5.15
N ASP A 49 -2.13 -12.68 4.41
CA ASP A 49 -1.83 -11.50 3.59
C ASP A 49 -2.59 -11.49 2.26
N THR A 50 -3.25 -12.59 1.88
CA THR A 50 -4.13 -12.63 0.72
C THR A 50 -5.22 -11.55 0.82
N GLY A 51 -5.48 -10.86 -0.28
CA GLY A 51 -6.55 -9.87 -0.33
C GLY A 51 -6.35 -8.76 -1.36
N ASN A 52 -7.25 -7.79 -1.29
CA ASN A 52 -7.19 -6.60 -2.12
C ASN A 52 -6.28 -5.54 -1.47
N TYR A 53 -5.30 -5.10 -2.23
CA TYR A 53 -4.41 -3.99 -1.88
C TYR A 53 -4.76 -2.78 -2.74
N THR A 54 -5.10 -1.67 -2.08
CA THR A 54 -5.47 -0.43 -2.76
C THR A 54 -4.56 0.70 -2.31
N CYS A 55 -3.98 1.43 -3.25
CA CYS A 55 -3.34 2.72 -2.99
C CYS A 55 -4.29 3.86 -3.36
N SER A 56 -4.35 4.88 -2.51
CA SER A 56 -5.26 6.03 -2.68
C SER A 56 -4.57 7.31 -2.24
N ALA A 57 -4.70 8.35 -3.06
CA ALA A 57 -4.22 9.70 -2.75
C ALA A 57 -5.33 10.72 -3.01
N SER A 58 -5.27 11.87 -2.34
CA SER A 58 -6.36 12.87 -2.37
C SER A 58 -6.64 13.48 -3.74
N ASN A 59 -5.65 13.44 -4.65
CA ASN A 59 -5.72 14.05 -5.97
C ASN A 59 -5.62 13.05 -7.13
N THR A 60 -5.75 11.75 -6.84
CA THR A 60 -5.73 10.68 -7.85
C THR A 60 -6.92 9.74 -7.67
N LYS A 61 -7.21 8.97 -8.72
CA LYS A 61 -8.11 7.82 -8.57
C LYS A 61 -7.36 6.69 -7.85
N PRO A 62 -8.02 5.95 -6.94
CA PRO A 62 -7.39 4.78 -6.33
C PRO A 62 -7.01 3.74 -7.37
N ALA A 63 -5.92 3.02 -7.12
CA ALA A 63 -5.54 1.84 -7.89
C ALA A 63 -5.51 0.63 -6.97
N SER A 64 -6.00 -0.51 -7.47
CA SER A 64 -6.17 -1.72 -6.68
C SER A 64 -5.59 -2.93 -7.40
N ILE A 65 -5.07 -3.87 -6.62
CA ILE A 65 -4.60 -5.18 -7.07
C ILE A 65 -5.04 -6.23 -6.07
N TYR A 66 -5.41 -7.42 -6.54
CA TYR A 66 -5.64 -8.58 -5.68
C TYR A 66 -4.36 -9.41 -5.62
N VAL A 67 -3.90 -9.72 -4.42
CA VAL A 67 -2.72 -10.57 -4.17
C VAL A 67 -3.18 -11.86 -3.51
N PHE A 68 -2.66 -12.98 -4.01
CA PHE A 68 -2.87 -14.30 -3.45
C PHE A 68 -1.52 -14.85 -2.97
N VAL A 69 -1.45 -15.33 -1.74
CA VAL A 69 -0.24 -15.85 -1.10
C VAL A 69 -0.47 -17.31 -0.74
N THR A 70 0.43 -18.19 -1.18
CA THR A 70 0.47 -19.62 -0.86
C THR A 70 1.85 -20.01 -0.37
N GLU A 71 1.95 -21.12 0.37
CA GLU A 71 3.21 -21.77 0.73
C GLU A 71 3.91 -22.40 -0.48
#